data_AF-A0A013TZY2-F1
#
_entry.id   AF-A0A013TZY2-F1
#
_cell.length_a   1.000
_cell.length_b   1.000
_cell.length_c   1.000
_cell.angle_alpha   90.00
_cell.angle_beta   90.00
_cell.angle_gamma   90.00
#
_symmetry.space_group_name_H-M   'P 1'
#
loop_
_entity.id
_entity.type
_entity.pdbx_description
1 polymer ?
#
loop_
_entity_poly.entity_id
_entity_poly.type
_entity_poly.pdbx_seq_one_letter_code
_entity_poly.pdbx_strand_id
1 'polypeptide(L)'
;MDSIEFLDFCKKIKAIQPIGEVEYRQIVGRSYYCAYHKVKDKALSLGMPVDAYQGGTHITLTKTLESFKPASPKLKGIAFRLRDFHKRRILADYHLDMCISEVMAEEALRSCEKILEELSYFK
;
A
#
# COMPACT_ATOMS: atom_id res chain seq x y z
N MET A 1 -2.75 17.39 1.07
CA MET A 1 -2.01 16.41 1.89
C MET A 1 -1.36 15.44 0.93
N ASP A 2 -0.04 15.33 0.97
CA ASP A 2 0.69 14.31 0.20
C ASP A 2 0.55 12.97 0.93
N SER A 3 0.24 11.89 0.21
CA SER A 3 0.09 10.57 0.82
C SER A 3 1.37 10.04 1.47
N ILE A 4 2.55 10.64 1.20
CA ILE A 4 3.80 10.35 1.91
C ILE A 4 3.71 10.68 3.41
N GLU A 5 2.88 11.67 3.78
CA GLU A 5 2.68 12.09 5.16
C GLU A 5 2.15 10.92 6.02
N PHE A 6 1.44 9.96 5.42
CA PHE A 6 1.03 8.73 6.12
C PHE A 6 2.23 7.85 6.52
N LEU A 7 3.24 7.70 5.66
CA LEU A 7 4.43 6.93 5.98
C LEU A 7 5.25 7.62 7.09
N ASP A 8 5.38 8.94 7.01
CA ASP A 8 6.07 9.72 8.05
C ASP A 8 5.35 9.62 9.39
N PHE A 9 4.02 9.64 9.39
CA PHE A 9 3.21 9.40 10.58
C PHE A 9 3.45 8.01 11.16
N CYS A 10 3.45 6.94 10.35
CA CYS A 10 3.74 5.59 10.83
C CYS A 10 5.13 5.47 11.47
N LYS A 11 6.14 6.13 10.88
CA LYS A 11 7.50 6.18 11.43
C LYS A 11 7.55 6.88 12.79
N LYS A 12 6.79 7.97 12.94
CA LYS A 12 6.65 8.68 14.22
C LYS A 12 5.98 7.80 15.28
N ILE A 13 4.88 7.11 14.95
CA ILE A 13 4.23 6.17 15.87
C ILE A 13 5.22 5.09 16.32
N LYS A 14 5.91 4.45 15.37
CA LYS A 14 6.86 3.36 15.68
C LYS A 14 7.96 3.80 16.65
N ALA A 15 8.36 5.07 16.62
CA ALA A 15 9.38 5.61 17.50
C ALA A 15 8.91 5.81 18.96
N ILE A 16 7.60 5.86 19.21
CA ILE A 16 7.03 6.04 20.55
C ILE A 16 6.95 4.67 21.21
N GLN A 17 7.98 4.25 21.95
CA GLN A 17 7.96 2.94 22.62
C GLN A 17 7.51 3.07 24.08
N PRO A 18 6.73 2.11 24.61
CA PRO A 18 6.13 0.96 23.90
C PRO A 18 4.88 1.36 23.08
N ILE A 19 4.62 0.64 22.00
CA ILE A 19 3.35 0.69 21.24
C ILE A 19 2.58 -0.62 21.38
N GLY A 20 1.27 -0.58 21.12
CA GLY A 20 0.39 -1.75 21.16
C GLY A 20 -0.41 -1.96 19.87
N GLU A 21 -1.42 -2.82 19.96
CA GLU A 21 -2.22 -3.27 18.82
C GLU A 21 -2.90 -2.13 18.06
N VAL A 22 -3.38 -1.10 18.77
CA VAL A 22 -4.02 0.07 18.15
C VAL A 22 -3.04 0.79 17.24
N GLU A 23 -1.82 1.03 17.70
CA GLU A 23 -0.75 1.64 16.91
C GLU A 23 -0.33 0.73 15.75
N TYR A 24 -0.22 -0.59 15.96
CA TYR A 24 0.07 -1.55 14.89
C TYR A 24 -0.98 -1.50 13.78
N ARG A 25 -2.27 -1.44 14.13
CA ARG A 25 -3.37 -1.27 13.15
C ARG A 25 -3.23 0.04 12.38
N GLN A 26 -2.93 1.15 13.06
CA GLN A 26 -2.70 2.43 12.38
C GLN A 26 -1.52 2.34 11.41
N ILE A 27 -0.42 1.70 11.81
CA ILE A 27 0.75 1.52 10.95
C ILE A 27 0.35 0.74 9.68
N VAL A 28 -0.32 -0.39 9.82
CA VAL A 28 -0.75 -1.22 8.67
C VAL A 28 -1.66 -0.42 7.72
N GLY A 29 -2.70 0.21 8.26
CA GLY A 29 -3.68 0.94 7.46
C GLY A 29 -3.08 2.15 6.75
N ARG A 30 -2.33 2.99 7.45
CA ARG A 30 -1.75 4.23 6.89
C ARG A 30 -0.62 3.94 5.91
N SER A 31 0.23 2.95 6.18
CA SER A 31 1.25 2.52 5.21
C SER A 31 0.62 1.98 3.93
N TYR A 32 -0.50 1.25 4.00
CA TYR A 32 -1.24 0.85 2.80
C TYR A 32 -1.77 2.04 2.01
N TYR A 33 -2.40 3.02 2.68
CA TYR A 33 -2.93 4.20 2.00
C TYR A 33 -1.83 5.01 1.31
N CYS A 34 -0.66 5.19 1.94
CA CYS A 34 0.51 5.79 1.29
C CYS A 34 0.86 5.07 -0.02
N ALA A 35 1.06 3.75 0.06
CA ALA A 35 1.44 2.94 -1.09
C ALA A 35 0.38 2.98 -2.19
N TYR A 36 -0.90 2.83 -1.85
CA TYR A 36 -2.00 2.86 -2.81
C TYR A 36 -2.04 4.18 -3.60
N HIS A 37 -1.98 5.32 -2.90
CA HIS A 37 -2.03 6.62 -3.56
C HIS A 37 -0.79 6.89 -4.40
N LYS A 38 0.41 6.55 -3.94
CA LYS A 38 1.64 6.72 -4.75
C LYS A 38 1.64 5.83 -6.00
N VAL A 39 1.13 4.60 -5.90
CA VAL A 39 0.95 3.73 -7.07
C VAL A 39 -0.10 4.30 -8.03
N LYS A 40 -1.21 4.81 -7.52
CA LYS A 40 -2.27 5.44 -8.32
C LYS A 40 -1.73 6.67 -9.07
N ASP A 41 -1.04 7.55 -8.38
CA ASP A 41 -0.45 8.76 -8.96
C ASP A 41 0.58 8.40 -10.04
N LYS A 42 1.43 7.40 -9.78
CA LYS A 42 2.38 6.94 -10.79
C LYS A 42 1.68 6.31 -12.00
N ALA A 43 0.66 5.48 -11.79
CA ALA A 43 -0.13 4.92 -12.88
C ALA A 43 -0.76 6.02 -13.75
N LEU A 44 -1.35 7.05 -13.14
CA LEU A 44 -1.88 8.21 -13.85
C LEU A 44 -0.79 8.97 -14.62
N SER A 45 0.39 9.17 -14.03
CA SER A 45 1.51 9.83 -14.72
C SER A 45 2.02 9.05 -15.94
N LEU A 46 1.84 7.73 -15.95
CA LEU A 46 2.17 6.85 -17.08
C LEU A 46 1.02 6.73 -18.10
N GLY A 47 -0.06 7.51 -17.94
CA GLY A 47 -1.24 7.47 -18.81
C GLY A 47 -2.10 6.21 -18.65
N MET A 48 -1.98 5.51 -17.52
CA MET A 48 -2.73 4.28 -17.27
C MET A 48 -4.12 4.61 -16.68
N PRO A 49 -5.20 3.96 -17.15
CA PRO A 49 -6.54 4.20 -16.61
C PRO A 49 -6.73 3.47 -15.27
N VAL A 50 -6.92 4.22 -14.19
CA VAL A 50 -7.00 3.67 -12.82
C VAL A 50 -8.39 3.20 -12.41
N ASP A 51 -9.36 3.31 -13.30
CA ASP A 51 -10.79 3.00 -13.14
C ASP A 51 -11.36 2.13 -14.30
N ALA A 52 -10.49 1.58 -15.16
CA ALA A 52 -10.89 0.82 -16.35
C ALA A 52 -11.62 -0.51 -16.08
N TYR A 53 -11.64 -1.01 -14.84
CA TYR A 53 -12.26 -2.30 -14.49
C TYR A 53 -13.38 -2.12 -13.49
N GLN A 54 -14.48 -2.85 -13.72
CA GLN A 54 -15.60 -2.98 -12.78
C GLN A 54 -15.14 -3.66 -11.49
N GLY A 55 -15.44 -3.05 -10.34
CA GLY A 55 -15.12 -3.57 -9.02
C GLY A 55 -14.78 -2.46 -8.00
N GLY A 56 -14.33 -2.88 -6.81
CA GLY A 56 -13.89 -1.96 -5.78
C GLY A 56 -12.63 -1.20 -6.17
N THR A 57 -12.57 0.08 -5.82
CA THR A 57 -11.51 1.04 -6.17
C THR A 57 -10.07 0.53 -5.98
N HIS A 58 -9.84 -0.29 -4.96
CA HIS A 58 -8.52 -0.86 -4.67
C HIS A 58 -8.12 -2.01 -5.61
N ILE A 59 -9.08 -2.83 -6.03
CA ILE A 59 -8.84 -3.98 -6.93
C ILE A 59 -8.60 -3.48 -8.35
N THR A 60 -9.34 -2.47 -8.79
CA THR A 60 -9.25 -1.92 -10.15
C THR A 60 -7.84 -1.44 -10.47
N LEU A 61 -7.18 -0.72 -9.55
CA LEU A 61 -5.80 -0.28 -9.75
C LEU A 61 -4.83 -1.45 -9.97
N THR A 62 -4.92 -2.52 -9.16
CA THR A 62 -4.05 -3.70 -9.31
C THR A 62 -4.28 -4.42 -10.64
N LYS A 63 -5.54 -4.53 -11.09
CA LYS A 63 -5.89 -5.12 -12.40
C LYS A 63 -5.35 -4.30 -13.56
N THR A 64 -5.40 -2.96 -13.47
CA THR A 64 -4.79 -2.07 -14.46
C THR A 64 -3.30 -2.31 -14.59
N LEU A 65 -2.57 -2.33 -13.48
CA LEU A 65 -1.11 -2.54 -13.47
C LEU A 65 -0.71 -3.90 -14.08
N GLU A 66 -1.51 -4.93 -13.85
CA GLU A 66 -1.26 -6.28 -14.39
C GLU A 66 -1.51 -6.39 -15.90
N SER A 67 -2.48 -5.63 -16.41
CA SER A 67 -3.00 -5.78 -17.77
C SER A 67 -2.43 -4.75 -18.75
N PHE A 68 -1.81 -3.68 -18.27
CA PHE A 68 -1.28 -2.60 -19.11
C PHE A 68 -0.12 -3.10 -19.99
N LYS A 69 -0.21 -2.95 -21.32
CA LYS A 69 0.80 -3.44 -22.25
C LYS A 69 1.76 -2.33 -22.73
N PRO A 70 3.07 -2.62 -22.87
CA PRO A 70 3.75 -3.84 -22.43
C PRO A 70 3.92 -3.85 -20.90
N ALA A 71 3.34 -4.85 -20.23
CA ALA A 71 3.34 -4.92 -18.77
C ALA A 71 4.76 -5.23 -18.30
N SER A 72 5.47 -4.25 -17.75
CA SER A 72 6.79 -4.53 -17.18
C SER A 72 6.64 -5.53 -16.03
N PRO A 73 7.51 -6.55 -15.91
CA PRO A 73 7.50 -7.48 -14.77
C PRO A 73 7.50 -6.76 -13.42
N LYS A 74 8.11 -5.56 -13.36
CA LYS A 74 8.11 -4.69 -12.17
C LYS A 74 6.70 -4.18 -11.81
N LEU A 75 5.90 -3.71 -12.78
CA LEU A 75 4.52 -3.26 -12.51
C LEU A 75 3.64 -4.40 -11.99
N LYS A 76 3.81 -5.61 -12.54
CA LYS A 76 3.13 -6.80 -12.04
C LYS A 76 3.54 -7.13 -10.60
N GLY A 77 4.84 -7.05 -10.30
CA GLY A 77 5.36 -7.24 -8.94
C GLY A 77 4.72 -6.27 -7.94
N ILE A 78 4.66 -4.98 -8.30
CA ILE A 78 3.99 -3.94 -7.49
C ILE A 78 2.51 -4.28 -7.31
N ALA A 79 1.81 -4.70 -8.36
CA ALA A 79 0.39 -5.03 -8.31
C ALA A 79 0.08 -6.19 -7.34
N PHE A 80 0.86 -7.27 -7.41
CA PHE A 80 0.72 -8.41 -6.49
C PHE A 80 0.98 -8.01 -5.04
N ARG A 81 2.04 -7.21 -4.80
CA ARG A 81 2.38 -6.73 -3.46
C ARG A 81 1.29 -5.81 -2.91
N LEU A 82 0.77 -4.88 -3.72
CA LEU A 82 -0.29 -3.97 -3.32
C LEU A 82 -1.60 -4.71 -3.02
N ARG A 83 -1.90 -5.78 -3.76
CA ARG A 83 -3.07 -6.63 -3.53
C ARG A 83 -2.98 -7.37 -2.21
N ASP A 84 -1.83 -7.97 -1.90
CA ASP A 84 -1.62 -8.61 -0.60
C ASP A 84 -1.69 -7.59 0.54
N PHE A 85 -1.06 -6.43 0.34
CA PHE A 85 -1.08 -5.35 1.33
C PHE A 85 -2.51 -4.85 1.61
N HIS A 86 -3.36 -4.79 0.60
CA HIS A 86 -4.77 -4.45 0.78
C HIS A 86 -5.50 -5.46 1.69
N LYS A 87 -5.22 -6.76 1.59
CA LYS A 87 -5.80 -7.78 2.49
C LYS A 87 -5.39 -7.52 3.94
N ARG A 88 -4.11 -7.23 4.18
CA ARG A 88 -3.60 -6.90 5.51
C ARG A 88 -4.24 -5.63 6.07
N ARG A 89 -4.46 -4.61 5.21
CA ARG A 89 -5.21 -3.41 5.60
C ARG A 89 -6.67 -3.72 5.95
N ILE A 90 -7.35 -4.60 5.21
CA ILE A 90 -8.71 -5.04 5.56
C ILE A 90 -8.74 -5.69 6.95
N LEU A 91 -7.79 -6.59 7.23
CA LEU A 91 -7.65 -7.21 8.55
C LEU A 91 -7.46 -6.16 9.66
N ALA A 92 -6.55 -5.21 9.46
CA ALA A 92 -6.27 -4.17 10.44
C ALA A 92 -7.45 -3.24 10.71
N ASP A 93 -8.21 -2.87 9.68
CA ASP A 93 -9.27 -1.85 9.79
C ASP A 93 -10.64 -2.44 10.18
N TYR A 94 -10.94 -3.67 9.78
CA TYR A 94 -12.31 -4.21 9.86
C TYR A 94 -12.45 -5.47 10.73
N HIS A 95 -11.37 -6.21 11.00
CA HIS A 95 -11.42 -7.44 11.78
C HIS A 95 -10.86 -7.19 13.19
N LEU A 96 -11.76 -6.81 14.11
CA LEU A 96 -11.43 -6.53 15.52
C LEU A 96 -11.22 -7.82 16.35
N ASP A 97 -11.71 -8.95 15.84
CA ASP A 97 -11.53 -10.29 16.39
C ASP A 97 -10.14 -10.88 16.11
N MET A 98 -9.39 -10.26 15.19
CA MET A 98 -8.06 -10.71 14.77
C MET A 98 -6.97 -9.78 15.33
N CYS A 99 -6.03 -10.30 16.12
CA CYS A 99 -4.93 -9.50 16.66
C CYS A 99 -3.92 -9.09 15.57
N ILE A 100 -3.58 -7.81 15.49
CA ILE A 100 -2.49 -7.32 14.63
C ILE A 100 -1.19 -7.25 15.44
N SER A 101 -0.19 -8.02 15.03
CA SER A 101 1.09 -8.08 15.72
C SER A 101 2.07 -6.99 15.27
N GLU A 102 3.11 -6.78 16.07
CA GLU A 102 4.25 -5.92 15.71
C GLU A 102 4.87 -6.33 14.36
N VAL A 103 5.05 -7.64 14.14
CA VAL A 103 5.63 -8.18 12.89
C VAL A 103 4.80 -7.74 11.69
N MET A 104 3.47 -7.80 11.77
CA MET A 104 2.59 -7.35 10.68
C MET A 104 2.73 -5.85 10.40
N ALA A 105 2.87 -5.04 11.45
CA ALA A 105 3.10 -3.61 11.31
C ALA A 105 4.48 -3.30 10.69
N GLU A 106 5.53 -4.04 11.07
CA GLU A 106 6.84 -3.90 10.45
C GLU A 106 6.83 -4.28 8.97
N GLU A 107 6.19 -5.40 8.62
CA GLU A 107 6.05 -5.85 7.25
C GLU A 107 5.25 -4.87 6.40
N ALA A 108 4.25 -4.19 6.98
CA ALA A 108 3.50 -3.14 6.30
C ALA A 108 4.40 -1.94 5.95
N LEU A 109 5.22 -1.48 6.89
CA LEU A 109 6.19 -0.41 6.64
C LEU A 109 7.17 -0.79 5.54
N ARG A 110 7.79 -1.97 5.65
CA ARG A 110 8.73 -2.49 4.63
C ARG A 110 8.05 -2.63 3.27
N SER A 111 6.80 -3.10 3.22
CA SER A 111 6.03 -3.21 1.97
C SER A 111 5.79 -1.85 1.33
N CYS A 112 5.41 -0.85 2.12
CA CYS A 112 5.23 0.52 1.63
C CYS A 112 6.53 1.07 1.06
N GLU A 113 7.61 1.05 1.84
CA GLU A 113 8.93 1.56 1.41
C GLU A 113 9.42 0.86 0.15
N LYS A 114 9.25 -0.46 0.06
CA LYS A 114 9.65 -1.23 -1.12
C LYS A 114 8.88 -0.81 -2.37
N ILE A 115 7.57 -0.58 -2.26
CA ILE A 115 6.77 -0.09 -3.38
C ILE A 115 7.26 1.30 -3.81
N LEU A 116 7.52 2.21 -2.87
CA LEU A 116 8.01 3.56 -3.20
C LEU A 116 9.37 3.52 -3.91
N GLU A 117 10.29 2.67 -3.43
CA GLU A 117 11.57 2.42 -4.09
C GLU A 117 11.36 1.89 -5.51
N GLU A 118 10.52 0.88 -5.70
CA GLU A 118 10.24 0.29 -7.01
C GLU A 118 9.60 1.30 -7.99
N LEU A 119 8.72 2.19 -7.49
CA LEU A 119 8.10 3.26 -8.28
C LEU A 119 9.13 4.28 -8.79
N SER A 120 10.21 4.52 -8.05
CA SER A 120 11.26 5.49 -8.44
C SER A 120 12.00 5.11 -9.73
N TYR A 121 11.96 3.83 -10.14
CA TYR A 121 12.57 3.37 -11.39
C TYR A 121 11.76 3.71 -12.64
N PHE A 122 10.53 4.15 -12.49
CA PHE A 122 9.67 4.54 -13.60
C PHE A 122 9.79 6.05 -13.79
N LYS A 123 10.29 6.46 -14.94
CA LYS A 123 10.35 7.89 -15.34
C LYS A 123 8.95 8.42 -15.60
#